data_AF-F6GTI0-F1
#
_entry.id   AF-F6GTI0-F1
#
_cell.length_a   1.000
_cell.length_b   1.000
_cell.length_c   1.000
_cell.angle_alpha   90.00
_cell.angle_beta   90.00
_cell.angle_gamma   90.00
#
_symmetry.space_group_name_H-M   'P 1'
#
loop_
_entity.id
_entity.type
_entity.pdbx_description
1 polymer ?
#
loop_
_entity_poly.entity_id
_entity_poly.type
_entity_poly.pdbx_seq_one_letter_code
_entity_poly.pdbx_strand_id
1 'polypeptide(L)'
;MDMRKIVVVVEDVEAARTAFEWALHNLLRYGDLITLLHVFPKRSRSKKKLRLSRLKGFQLALSFKDICSDFPNTKIEIVVTEGDQEGDRIVAVVREIGASALVVGLHDQSFLYKLAMAHNNIASSFNCRVLAVKSNASSSPDSSSIPDSSTNMDFSQIDLAGLHVPDPPPPKIRYRICPSPSAIIWRSSGSSRRKSSSREEAQFRLIRST
;
A
#
# COMPACT_ATOMS: atom_id res chain seq x y z
N MET A 1 -22.94 10.84 -27.51
CA MET A 1 -21.81 10.30 -26.73
C MET A 1 -22.25 10.31 -25.28
N ASP A 2 -22.24 9.15 -24.61
CA ASP A 2 -22.71 9.06 -23.24
C ASP A 2 -21.67 9.67 -22.29
N MET A 3 -22.11 10.58 -21.41
CA MET A 3 -21.26 11.26 -20.45
C MET A 3 -20.77 10.25 -19.40
N ARG A 4 -19.47 9.92 -19.42
CA ARG A 4 -18.89 8.95 -18.48
C ARG A 4 -18.59 9.64 -17.15
N LYS A 5 -18.94 8.95 -16.07
CA LYS A 5 -18.61 9.36 -14.71
C LYS A 5 -17.37 8.61 -14.26
N ILE A 6 -16.34 9.33 -13.87
CA ILE A 6 -15.07 8.79 -13.38
C ILE A 6 -14.95 9.22 -11.93
N VAL A 7 -14.85 8.26 -11.01
CA VAL A 7 -14.63 8.56 -9.59
C VAL A 7 -13.15 8.40 -9.29
N VAL A 8 -12.55 9.36 -8.60
CA VAL A 8 -11.17 9.28 -8.10
C VAL A 8 -11.19 9.40 -6.60
N VAL A 9 -10.56 8.44 -5.91
CA VAL A 9 -10.45 8.48 -4.45
C VAL A 9 -9.28 9.38 -4.05
N VAL A 10 -9.58 10.36 -3.22
CA VAL A 10 -8.64 11.39 -2.76
C VAL A 10 -8.17 11.09 -1.35
N GLU A 11 -6.89 10.81 -1.21
CA GLU A 11 -6.19 10.62 0.07
C GLU A 11 -5.04 11.63 0.21
N ASP A 12 -4.60 11.89 1.44
CA ASP A 12 -3.48 12.80 1.73
C ASP A 12 -2.13 12.06 1.59
N VAL A 13 -1.92 11.51 0.40
CA VAL A 13 -0.75 10.69 0.03
C VAL A 13 -0.36 11.01 -1.40
N GLU A 14 0.93 11.02 -1.70
CA GLU A 14 1.45 11.35 -3.03
C GLU A 14 0.94 10.37 -4.10
N ALA A 15 0.78 9.09 -3.74
CA ALA A 15 0.20 8.08 -4.62
C ALA A 15 -1.19 8.46 -5.16
N ALA A 16 -2.00 9.16 -4.36
CA ALA A 16 -3.31 9.63 -4.80
C ALA A 16 -3.20 10.78 -5.81
N ARG A 17 -2.22 11.69 -5.66
CA ARG A 17 -1.97 12.77 -6.62
C ARG A 17 -1.51 12.22 -7.96
N THR A 18 -0.52 11.32 -7.95
CA THR A 18 -0.05 10.64 -9.17
C THR A 18 -1.18 9.87 -9.86
N ALA A 19 -2.04 9.18 -9.09
CA ALA A 19 -3.20 8.48 -9.65
C ALA A 19 -4.19 9.44 -10.32
N PHE A 20 -4.39 10.60 -9.71
CA PHE A 20 -5.25 11.64 -10.26
C PHE A 20 -4.70 12.21 -11.56
N GLU A 21 -3.43 12.63 -11.58
CA GLU A 21 -2.74 13.11 -12.79
C GLU A 21 -2.81 12.08 -13.91
N TRP A 22 -2.52 10.81 -13.61
CA TRP A 22 -2.64 9.73 -14.57
C TRP A 22 -4.06 9.61 -15.13
N ALA A 23 -5.09 9.74 -14.29
CA ALA A 23 -6.49 9.72 -14.74
C ALA A 23 -6.80 10.90 -15.68
N LEU A 24 -6.26 12.08 -15.41
CA LEU A 24 -6.44 13.26 -16.27
C LEU A 24 -5.83 13.05 -17.66
N HIS A 25 -4.63 12.47 -17.74
CA HIS A 25 -3.96 12.24 -19.01
C HIS A 25 -4.51 11.05 -19.81
N ASN A 26 -5.00 9.99 -19.16
CA ASN A 26 -5.31 8.72 -19.82
C ASN A 26 -6.81 8.43 -19.99
N LEU A 27 -7.65 8.86 -19.05
CA LEU A 27 -9.07 8.49 -19.05
C LEU A 27 -9.97 9.62 -19.55
N LEU A 28 -9.56 10.85 -19.29
CA LEU A 28 -10.37 12.04 -19.45
C LEU A 28 -10.58 12.36 -20.94
N ARG A 29 -11.85 12.43 -21.35
CA ARG A 29 -12.25 12.94 -22.66
C ARG A 29 -13.19 14.13 -22.50
N TYR A 30 -13.35 14.88 -23.58
CA TYR A 30 -14.32 15.97 -23.60
C TYR A 30 -15.72 15.47 -23.26
N GLY A 31 -16.35 16.09 -22.27
CA GLY A 31 -17.68 15.74 -21.79
C GLY A 31 -17.72 14.71 -20.66
N ASP A 32 -16.59 14.17 -20.20
CA ASP A 32 -16.57 13.30 -19.02
C ASP A 32 -16.72 14.13 -17.71
N LEU A 33 -17.31 13.51 -16.68
CA LEU A 33 -17.47 14.07 -15.34
C LEU A 33 -16.53 13.35 -14.38
N ILE A 34 -15.66 14.11 -13.70
CA ILE A 34 -14.83 13.58 -12.62
C ILE A 34 -15.46 13.90 -11.28
N THR A 35 -15.57 12.89 -10.42
CA THR A 35 -15.96 13.05 -9.02
C THR A 35 -14.77 12.73 -8.11
N LEU A 36 -14.30 13.73 -7.39
CA LEU A 36 -13.28 13.62 -6.34
C LEU A 36 -13.96 13.14 -5.06
N LEU A 37 -13.72 11.88 -4.69
CA LEU A 37 -14.30 11.26 -3.52
C LEU A 37 -13.29 11.21 -2.37
N HIS A 38 -13.55 11.94 -1.30
CA HIS A 38 -12.80 11.80 -0.05
C HIS A 38 -13.66 11.11 1.01
N VAL A 39 -13.11 10.04 1.60
CA VAL A 39 -13.75 9.31 2.70
C VAL A 39 -12.98 9.53 3.99
N PHE A 40 -13.64 10.16 4.96
CA PHE A 40 -13.06 10.35 6.28
C PHE A 40 -13.64 9.34 7.28
N PRO A 41 -12.82 8.81 8.20
CA PRO A 41 -13.24 7.73 9.07
C PRO A 41 -14.11 8.23 10.22
N LYS A 42 -15.13 7.44 10.58
CA LYS A 42 -15.99 7.63 11.75
C LYS A 42 -15.28 7.30 13.07
N ARG A 43 -14.19 8.02 13.40
CA ARG A 43 -13.39 7.75 14.62
C ARG A 43 -13.96 8.36 15.90
N SER A 44 -14.89 9.32 15.81
CA SER A 44 -15.35 10.06 16.99
C SER A 44 -16.85 10.31 17.00
N ARG A 45 -17.47 10.10 18.17
CA ARG A 45 -18.86 10.49 18.45
C ARG A 45 -19.06 12.00 18.60
N SER A 46 -17.98 12.79 18.65
CA SER A 46 -18.06 14.24 18.80
C SER A 46 -18.42 14.92 17.48
N LYS A 47 -19.56 15.62 17.45
CA LYS A 47 -20.02 16.42 16.30
C LYS A 47 -18.98 17.46 15.85
N LYS A 48 -18.21 18.05 16.78
CA LYS A 48 -17.16 19.04 16.46
C LYS A 48 -16.02 18.39 15.67
N LYS A 49 -15.54 17.23 16.13
CA LYS A 49 -14.46 16.48 15.45
C LYS A 49 -14.91 16.02 14.06
N LEU A 50 -16.15 15.55 13.93
CA LEU A 50 -16.73 15.16 12.64
C LEU A 50 -16.77 16.31 11.63
N ARG A 51 -17.22 17.50 12.06
CA ARG A 51 -17.24 18.71 11.23
C ARG A 51 -15.83 19.09 10.76
N LEU A 52 -14.84 19.02 11.65
CA LEU A 52 -13.44 19.29 11.29
C LEU A 52 -12.90 18.29 10.27
N SER A 53 -13.17 16.99 10.44
CA SER A 53 -12.76 15.97 9.47
C SER A 53 -13.38 16.20 8.10
N ARG A 54 -14.67 16.56 8.04
CA ARG A 54 -15.34 16.89 6.77
C ARG A 54 -14.73 18.13 6.10
N LEU A 55 -14.42 19.18 6.88
CA LEU A 55 -13.79 20.39 6.35
C LEU A 55 -12.38 20.09 5.81
N LYS A 56 -11.59 19.30 6.55
CA LYS A 56 -10.26 18.87 6.10
C LYS A 56 -10.34 18.04 4.82
N GLY A 57 -11.28 17.11 4.74
CA GLY A 57 -11.51 16.31 3.54
C GLY A 57 -11.92 17.15 2.32
N PHE A 58 -12.75 18.16 2.53
CA PHE A 58 -13.13 19.10 1.48
C PHE A 58 -11.94 19.97 1.03
N GLN A 59 -11.13 20.45 1.96
CA GLN A 59 -9.92 21.21 1.66
C GLN A 59 -8.91 20.36 0.87
N LEU A 60 -8.77 19.08 1.22
CA LEU A 60 -7.94 18.13 0.48
C LEU A 60 -8.46 17.92 -0.94
N ALA A 61 -9.75 17.69 -1.12
CA ALA A 61 -10.33 17.54 -2.46
C ALA A 61 -10.22 18.82 -3.29
N LEU A 62 -10.25 20.00 -2.65
CA LEU A 62 -10.00 21.27 -3.32
C LEU A 62 -8.55 21.39 -3.83
N SER A 63 -7.54 20.95 -3.09
CA SER A 63 -6.15 21.02 -3.57
C SER A 63 -5.92 20.13 -4.79
N PHE A 64 -6.66 19.03 -4.91
CA PHE A 64 -6.63 18.20 -6.13
C PHE A 64 -7.25 18.93 -7.32
N LYS A 65 -8.25 19.80 -7.10
CA LYS A 65 -8.84 20.59 -8.17
C LYS A 65 -7.84 21.54 -8.82
N ASP A 66 -6.86 22.05 -8.06
CA ASP A 66 -5.83 22.96 -8.59
C ASP A 66 -4.93 22.28 -9.63
N ILE A 67 -4.75 20.96 -9.54
CA ILE A 67 -4.01 20.13 -10.52
C ILE A 67 -4.73 20.07 -11.88
N CYS A 68 -6.05 20.30 -11.91
CA CYS A 68 -6.82 20.34 -13.15
C CYS A 68 -6.75 21.67 -13.91
N SER A 69 -5.94 22.63 -13.46
CA SER A 69 -5.80 23.93 -14.13
C SER A 69 -5.39 23.81 -15.60
N ASP A 70 -4.63 22.78 -15.95
CA ASP A 70 -4.20 22.48 -17.33
C ASP A 70 -5.32 21.87 -18.21
N PHE A 71 -6.47 21.52 -17.62
CA PHE A 71 -7.59 20.87 -18.32
C PHE A 71 -8.89 21.72 -18.21
N PRO A 72 -8.98 22.85 -18.95
CA PRO A 72 -9.99 23.90 -18.75
C PRO A 72 -11.45 23.50 -19.02
N ASN A 73 -11.70 22.33 -19.62
CA ASN A 73 -13.05 21.87 -20.00
C ASN A 73 -13.55 20.68 -19.18
N THR A 74 -12.93 20.41 -18.03
CA THR A 74 -13.24 19.24 -17.20
C THR A 74 -14.27 19.60 -16.14
N LYS A 75 -15.36 18.81 -16.08
CA LYS A 75 -16.37 18.98 -15.03
C LYS A 75 -15.92 18.19 -13.81
N ILE A 76 -15.65 18.91 -12.71
CA ILE A 76 -15.16 18.31 -11.45
C ILE A 76 -16.20 18.52 -10.37
N GLU A 77 -16.58 17.43 -9.71
CA GLU A 77 -17.47 17.41 -8.56
C GLU A 77 -16.69 16.91 -7.33
N ILE A 78 -16.94 17.50 -6.16
CA ILE A 78 -16.30 17.10 -4.91
C ILE A 78 -17.35 16.45 -4.02
N VAL A 79 -17.08 15.21 -3.61
CA VAL A 79 -17.93 14.44 -2.71
C VAL A 79 -17.10 14.06 -1.49
N VAL A 80 -17.53 14.53 -0.32
CA VAL A 80 -16.87 14.23 0.96
C VAL A 80 -17.85 13.49 1.84
N THR A 81 -17.55 12.22 2.11
CA THR A 81 -18.45 11.33 2.84
C THR A 81 -17.79 10.75 4.08
N GLU A 82 -18.59 10.56 5.11
CA GLU A 82 -18.20 9.77 6.27
C GLU A 82 -18.24 8.30 5.91
N GLY A 83 -17.15 7.58 6.16
CA GLY A 83 -17.06 6.14 5.88
C GLY A 83 -16.49 5.32 7.02
N ASP A 84 -16.69 4.03 6.86
CA ASP A 84 -16.10 2.94 7.61
C ASP A 84 -14.65 2.69 7.16
N GLN A 85 -13.91 1.90 7.94
CA GLN A 85 -12.51 1.58 7.63
C GLN A 85 -12.38 0.46 6.59
N GLU A 86 -13.47 -0.26 6.31
CA GLU A 86 -13.52 -1.47 5.49
C GLU A 86 -13.77 -1.12 4.01
N GLY A 87 -14.32 0.06 3.72
CA GLY A 87 -14.45 0.58 2.35
C GLY A 87 -15.82 0.37 1.73
N ASP A 88 -16.77 -0.19 2.48
CA ASP A 88 -18.15 -0.42 2.02
C ASP A 88 -18.83 0.89 1.62
N ARG A 89 -18.56 1.98 2.35
CA ARG A 89 -19.10 3.29 1.99
C ARG A 89 -18.62 3.76 0.62
N ILE A 90 -17.37 3.48 0.25
CA ILE A 90 -16.83 3.84 -1.06
C ILE A 90 -17.57 3.06 -2.14
N VAL A 91 -17.75 1.76 -1.95
CA VAL A 91 -18.52 0.90 -2.86
C VAL A 91 -19.93 1.44 -3.06
N ALA A 92 -20.64 1.78 -1.98
CA ALA A 92 -21.99 2.31 -2.03
C ALA A 92 -22.07 3.63 -2.81
N VAL A 93 -21.19 4.58 -2.53
CA VAL A 93 -21.16 5.90 -3.18
C VAL A 93 -20.81 5.77 -4.67
N VAL A 94 -19.83 4.94 -5.02
CA VAL A 94 -19.43 4.70 -6.41
C VAL A 94 -20.57 4.09 -7.23
N ARG A 95 -21.32 3.16 -6.62
CA ARG A 95 -22.53 2.57 -7.23
C ARG A 95 -23.65 3.58 -7.40
N GLU A 96 -23.90 4.42 -6.38
CA GLU A 96 -24.93 5.46 -6.42
C GLU A 96 -24.65 6.52 -7.49
N ILE A 97 -23.39 6.92 -7.64
CA ILE A 97 -22.95 7.82 -8.71
C ILE A 97 -23.17 7.19 -10.08
N GLY A 98 -23.09 5.86 -10.19
CA GLY A 98 -23.09 5.15 -11.47
C GLY A 98 -21.77 5.37 -12.20
N ALA A 99 -20.65 5.26 -11.49
CA ALA A 99 -19.33 5.44 -12.06
C ALA A 99 -19.06 4.39 -13.15
N SER A 100 -18.41 4.81 -14.23
CA SER A 100 -17.88 3.92 -15.27
C SER A 100 -16.47 3.42 -14.95
N ALA A 101 -15.71 4.22 -14.20
CA ALA A 101 -14.38 3.88 -13.72
C ALA A 101 -14.14 4.47 -12.31
N LEU A 102 -13.36 3.74 -11.51
CA LEU A 102 -12.87 4.13 -10.20
C LEU A 102 -11.34 4.15 -10.24
N VAL A 103 -10.71 5.27 -9.92
CA VAL A 103 -9.25 5.41 -9.87
C VAL A 103 -8.78 5.60 -8.43
N VAL A 104 -7.70 4.92 -8.07
CA VAL A 104 -7.16 4.85 -6.72
C VAL A 104 -5.65 4.92 -6.73
N GLY A 105 -5.06 5.69 -5.82
CA GLY A 105 -3.62 5.62 -5.53
C GLY A 105 -3.28 4.38 -4.71
N LEU A 106 -2.37 3.54 -5.21
CA LEU A 106 -1.90 2.35 -4.51
C LEU A 106 -0.77 2.72 -3.55
N HIS A 107 -1.01 2.54 -2.25
CA HIS A 107 -0.04 2.67 -1.17
C HIS A 107 -0.42 1.75 0.00
N ASP A 108 0.51 1.50 0.93
CA ASP A 108 0.40 0.50 2.00
C ASP A 108 -0.83 0.66 2.92
N GLN A 109 -1.34 1.90 3.04
CA GLN A 109 -2.51 2.24 3.88
C GLN A 109 -3.77 2.57 3.07
N SER A 110 -3.75 2.34 1.75
CA SER A 110 -4.87 2.68 0.86
C SER A 110 -6.13 1.93 1.26
N PHE A 111 -7.29 2.55 1.00
CA PHE A 111 -8.56 1.89 1.25
C PHE A 111 -8.68 0.57 0.47
N LEU A 112 -8.04 0.47 -0.70
CA LEU A 112 -8.17 -0.67 -1.59
C LEU A 112 -7.53 -1.94 -0.99
N TYR A 113 -6.39 -1.82 -0.28
CA TYR A 113 -5.84 -2.92 0.51
C TYR A 113 -6.75 -3.34 1.67
N LYS A 114 -7.36 -2.37 2.37
CA LYS A 114 -8.29 -2.67 3.48
C LYS A 114 -9.54 -3.39 3.00
N LEU A 115 -10.09 -2.93 1.87
CA LEU A 115 -11.23 -3.55 1.21
C LEU A 115 -10.92 -4.97 0.72
N ALA A 116 -9.70 -5.20 0.21
CA ALA A 116 -9.23 -6.53 -0.19
C ALA A 116 -9.11 -7.51 0.97
N MET A 117 -8.67 -7.01 2.12
CA MET A 117 -8.54 -7.83 3.32
C MET A 117 -9.90 -8.15 3.94
N ALA A 118 -10.87 -7.25 3.81
CA ALA A 118 -12.23 -7.43 4.32
C ALA A 118 -13.10 -8.29 3.38
N HIS A 119 -12.90 -8.21 2.07
CA HIS A 119 -13.76 -8.87 1.08
C HIS A 119 -12.96 -9.69 0.05
N ASN A 120 -13.38 -10.94 -0.15
CA ASN A 120 -12.74 -11.88 -1.06
C ASN A 120 -12.88 -11.53 -2.56
N ASN A 121 -13.76 -10.59 -2.94
CA ASN A 121 -13.99 -10.27 -4.36
C ASN A 121 -14.31 -8.77 -4.60
N ILE A 122 -13.25 -7.96 -4.65
CA ILE A 122 -13.31 -6.50 -4.87
C ILE A 122 -13.82 -6.16 -6.29
N ALA A 123 -13.45 -6.95 -7.30
CA ALA A 123 -13.87 -6.67 -8.67
C ALA A 123 -15.39 -6.81 -8.85
N SER A 124 -16.02 -7.73 -8.11
CA SER A 124 -17.49 -7.87 -8.09
C SER A 124 -18.20 -6.80 -7.25
N SER A 125 -17.50 -6.15 -6.32
CA SER A 125 -18.11 -5.13 -5.46
C SER A 125 -18.33 -3.83 -6.21
N PHE A 126 -17.52 -3.51 -7.21
CA PHE A 126 -17.72 -2.34 -8.06
C PHE A 126 -18.33 -2.74 -9.41
N ASN A 127 -19.45 -2.12 -9.79
CA ASN A 127 -20.06 -2.30 -11.13
C ASN A 127 -19.31 -1.53 -12.22
N CYS A 128 -18.00 -1.28 -12.04
CA CYS A 128 -17.21 -0.36 -12.85
C CYS A 128 -15.73 -0.79 -12.92
N ARG A 129 -14.98 -0.25 -13.88
CA ARG A 129 -13.55 -0.54 -14.02
C ARG A 129 -12.74 0.09 -12.89
N VAL A 130 -12.06 -0.70 -12.08
CA VAL A 130 -11.18 -0.20 -11.00
C VAL A 130 -9.73 -0.14 -11.49
N LEU A 131 -9.08 1.01 -11.29
CA LEU A 131 -7.72 1.30 -11.73
C LEU A 131 -6.90 1.74 -10.51
N ALA A 132 -5.94 0.91 -10.11
CA ALA A 132 -5.00 1.23 -9.05
C ALA A 132 -3.68 1.71 -9.67
N VAL A 133 -3.25 2.92 -9.32
CA VAL A 133 -2.03 3.53 -9.84
C VAL A 133 -0.97 3.55 -8.74
N LYS A 134 0.15 2.89 -8.97
CA LYS A 134 1.29 2.89 -8.06
C LYS A 134 2.20 4.07 -8.38
N SER A 135 2.49 4.89 -7.37
CA SER A 135 3.51 5.94 -7.51
C SER A 135 4.90 5.32 -7.32
N ASN A 136 5.79 5.58 -8.27
CA ASN A 136 7.18 5.17 -8.32
C ASN A 136 8.07 6.12 -7.49
N ALA A 137 7.68 6.36 -6.23
CA ALA A 137 8.41 7.21 -5.31
C ALA A 137 8.74 6.47 -4.00
N SER A 138 9.52 5.38 -4.10
CA SER A 138 10.51 4.91 -3.10
C SER A 138 10.91 3.44 -3.37
N SER A 139 11.72 3.19 -4.40
CA SER A 139 12.74 2.16 -4.24
C SER A 139 13.84 2.78 -3.37
N SER A 140 14.06 2.25 -2.17
CA SER A 140 15.34 2.43 -1.48
C SER A 140 16.48 2.10 -2.46
N PRO A 141 17.58 2.87 -2.48
CA PRO A 141 18.65 2.67 -3.43
C PRO A 141 19.48 1.46 -2.99
N ASP A 142 19.35 0.34 -3.67
CA ASP A 142 20.43 -0.65 -3.71
C ASP A 142 20.67 -1.08 -5.17
N SER A 143 21.87 -0.74 -5.62
CA SER A 143 22.57 -1.11 -6.86
C SER A 143 22.05 -0.60 -8.22
N SER A 144 22.71 0.48 -8.65
CA SER A 144 23.24 0.72 -10.01
C SER A 144 22.29 0.65 -11.21
N SER A 145 21.86 1.83 -11.69
CA SER A 145 22.03 2.24 -13.10
C SER A 145 21.59 3.69 -13.31
N ILE A 146 22.54 4.53 -13.74
CA ILE A 146 22.34 5.72 -14.59
C ILE A 146 22.43 5.17 -16.03
N PRO A 147 21.71 5.66 -17.09
CA PRO A 147 21.54 7.07 -17.45
C PRO A 147 20.21 7.57 -18.08
N ASP A 148 20.11 8.91 -18.05
CA ASP A 148 19.71 9.87 -19.09
C ASP A 148 18.27 9.98 -19.63
N SER A 149 17.66 11.12 -19.28
CA SER A 149 16.98 12.09 -20.15
C SER A 149 16.20 11.54 -21.35
N SER A 150 14.97 11.12 -21.09
CA SER A 150 13.79 11.52 -21.89
C SER A 150 12.56 11.35 -21.00
N THR A 151 11.57 12.22 -21.16
CA THR A 151 10.28 12.19 -20.47
C THR A 151 9.51 10.92 -20.85
N ASN A 152 9.92 9.79 -20.27
CA ASN A 152 9.33 8.49 -20.49
C ASN A 152 8.51 8.16 -19.24
N MET A 153 7.21 8.45 -19.31
CA MET A 153 6.27 8.04 -18.26
C MET A 153 6.02 6.53 -18.39
N ASP A 154 7.03 5.73 -18.02
CA ASP A 154 6.95 4.28 -17.94
C ASP A 154 6.08 3.89 -16.72
N PHE A 155 4.76 3.95 -16.90
CA PHE A 155 3.80 3.33 -15.98
C PHE A 155 3.37 1.96 -16.52
N SER A 156 4.30 1.01 -16.48
CA SER A 156 3.99 -0.40 -16.70
C SER A 156 3.43 -1.01 -15.42
N GLN A 157 2.10 -1.03 -15.30
CA GLN A 157 1.27 -2.13 -14.76
C GLN A 157 -0.04 -1.59 -14.17
N ILE A 158 -1.11 -1.71 -14.93
CA ILE A 158 -2.44 -1.96 -14.36
C ILE A 158 -2.41 -3.43 -13.93
N ASP A 159 -1.74 -3.76 -12.81
CA ASP A 159 -1.77 -5.12 -12.28
C ASP A 159 -3.01 -5.28 -11.40
N LEU A 160 -4.07 -5.81 -12.01
CA LEU A 160 -5.14 -6.49 -11.28
C LEU A 160 -4.73 -7.92 -10.87
N ALA A 161 -3.46 -8.31 -11.07
CA ALA A 161 -2.93 -9.54 -10.50
C ALA A 161 -2.73 -9.33 -8.99
N GLY A 162 -3.72 -9.78 -8.22
CA GLY A 162 -3.66 -10.06 -6.79
C GLY A 162 -2.89 -9.04 -5.97
N LEU A 163 -3.60 -8.13 -5.30
CA LEU A 163 -3.05 -7.36 -4.19
C LEU A 163 -2.19 -8.29 -3.33
N HIS A 164 -0.87 -8.15 -3.44
CA HIS A 164 0.04 -8.90 -2.60
C HIS A 164 -0.16 -8.37 -1.19
N VAL A 165 -1.01 -9.05 -0.45
CA VAL A 165 -1.16 -8.88 0.99
C VAL A 165 0.23 -9.08 1.59
N PRO A 166 0.79 -8.12 2.33
CA PRO A 166 2.02 -8.37 3.07
C PRO A 166 1.82 -9.62 3.92
N ASP A 167 2.72 -10.61 3.79
CA ASP A 167 2.60 -11.85 4.54
C ASP A 167 2.40 -11.53 6.03
N PRO A 168 1.37 -12.10 6.69
CA PRO A 168 1.18 -11.90 8.11
C PRO A 168 2.47 -12.32 8.82
N PRO A 169 2.95 -11.56 9.83
CA PRO A 169 4.13 -11.95 10.58
C PRO A 169 3.92 -13.37 11.10
N PRO A 170 4.92 -14.26 10.97
CA PRO A 170 4.76 -15.66 11.33
C PRO A 170 4.23 -15.76 12.76
N PRO A 171 3.25 -16.64 13.02
CA PRO A 171 2.66 -16.77 14.35
C PRO A 171 3.78 -17.03 15.35
N LYS A 172 3.79 -16.25 16.44
CA LYS A 172 4.76 -16.45 17.54
C LYS A 172 4.73 -17.91 17.93
N ILE A 173 5.84 -18.61 17.70
CA ILE A 173 6.00 -20.01 18.09
C ILE A 173 5.69 -20.08 19.58
N ARG A 174 4.63 -20.80 19.92
CA ARG A 174 4.28 -21.07 21.32
C ARG A 174 5.44 -21.87 21.87
N TYR A 175 6.21 -21.29 22.81
CA TYR A 175 7.27 -22.01 23.49
C TYR A 175 6.71 -23.36 23.95
N ARG A 176 7.25 -24.46 23.44
CA ARG A 176 6.99 -25.77 24.04
C ARG A 176 7.59 -25.69 25.42
N ILE A 177 6.73 -25.66 26.44
CA ILE A 177 7.14 -25.89 27.81
C ILE A 177 7.91 -27.21 27.78
N CYS A 178 9.20 -27.16 28.15
CA CYS A 178 10.06 -28.33 28.16
C CYS A 178 9.37 -29.43 28.97
N PRO A 179 9.11 -30.61 28.40
CA PRO A 179 8.36 -31.68 29.07
C PRO A 179 9.13 -32.34 30.23
N SER A 180 10.35 -31.88 30.55
CA SER A 180 11.07 -32.30 31.74
C SER A 180 11.80 -31.12 32.41
N PRO A 181 11.75 -31.01 33.76
CA PRO A 181 12.51 -30.00 34.51
C PRO A 181 14.03 -30.18 34.43
N SER A 182 14.50 -31.33 33.96
CA SER A 182 15.92 -31.72 33.97
C SER A 182 16.68 -31.35 32.69
N ALA A 183 15.99 -30.89 31.63
CA ALA A 183 16.60 -30.57 30.35
C ALA A 183 17.26 -29.18 30.27
N ILE A 184 17.10 -28.35 31.32
CA ILE A 184 17.76 -27.05 31.41
C ILE A 184 19.19 -27.27 31.91
N ILE A 185 20.09 -27.66 31.00
CA ILE A 185 21.51 -27.74 31.29
C ILE A 185 22.05 -26.31 31.35
N TRP A 186 22.12 -25.76 32.56
CA TRP A 186 22.90 -24.56 32.82
C TRP A 186 24.38 -24.91 32.62
N ARG A 187 24.95 -24.53 31.47
CA ARG A 187 26.40 -24.44 31.33
C ARG A 187 26.86 -23.26 32.18
N SER A 188 27.24 -23.53 33.43
CA SER A 188 27.98 -22.56 34.23
C SER A 188 29.32 -22.30 33.55
N SER A 189 29.53 -21.08 33.09
CA SER A 189 30.82 -20.59 32.64
C SER A 189 31.74 -20.49 33.86
N GLY A 190 32.46 -21.58 34.15
CA GLY A 190 33.53 -21.60 35.13
C GLY A 190 34.68 -20.69 34.68
N SER A 191 34.94 -19.64 35.46
CA SER A 191 36.09 -18.77 35.25
C SER A 191 37.39 -19.45 35.71
N SER A 192 38.47 -19.14 34.98
CA SER A 192 39.86 -19.04 35.46
C SER A 192 40.69 -20.32 35.64
N ARG A 193 41.69 -20.53 34.76
CA ARG A 193 43.11 -20.26 35.09
C ARG A 193 44.09 -20.60 33.94
N ARG A 194 44.93 -19.60 33.66
CA ARG A 194 46.27 -19.61 33.02
C ARG A 194 47.05 -20.94 33.09
N LYS A 195 47.74 -21.35 32.02
CA LYS A 195 49.19 -21.12 31.77
C LYS A 195 49.75 -21.90 30.56
N SER A 196 50.51 -21.16 29.74
CA SER A 196 51.79 -21.48 29.05
C SER A 196 51.96 -22.68 28.11
N SER A 197 52.25 -22.34 26.84
CA SER A 197 53.31 -22.83 25.93
C SER A 197 53.69 -24.33 25.92
N SER A 198 53.71 -24.93 24.73
CA SER A 198 54.91 -25.13 23.90
C SER A 198 54.64 -26.12 22.76
N ARG A 199 55.36 -25.92 21.66
CA ARG A 199 55.51 -26.79 20.48
C ARG A 199 55.86 -28.24 20.86
N GLU A 200 55.32 -29.20 20.10
CA GLU A 200 56.14 -30.31 19.57
C GLU A 200 55.47 -30.98 18.37
N GLU A 201 56.18 -30.94 17.24
CA GLU A 201 56.05 -31.87 16.12
C GLU A 201 56.68 -33.22 16.50
N ALA A 202 56.09 -34.34 16.06
CA ALA A 202 56.77 -35.58 15.63
C ALA A 202 55.68 -36.63 15.32
N GLN A 203 55.44 -36.99 14.06
CA GLN A 203 56.16 -37.98 13.23
C GLN A 203 55.36 -39.29 13.07
N PHE A 204 54.94 -39.52 11.82
CA PHE A 204 54.96 -40.77 11.06
C PHE A 204 55.12 -42.11 11.80
N ARG A 205 54.17 -43.03 11.56
CA ARG A 205 54.49 -44.24 10.76
C ARG A 205 53.25 -44.93 10.18
N LEU A 206 53.25 -44.90 8.84
CA LEU A 206 52.68 -45.82 7.88
C LEU A 206 52.96 -47.29 8.27
N ILE A 207 52.00 -48.22 8.12
CA ILE A 207 52.18 -49.50 7.39
C ILE A 207 50.81 -50.00 6.87
N ARG A 208 50.73 -50.22 5.55
CA ARG A 208 49.81 -51.16 4.89
C ARG A 208 50.65 -52.05 3.96
N SER A 209 50.19 -53.28 3.75
CA SER A 209 50.72 -54.38 2.91
C SER A 209 51.98 -55.05 3.46
N THR A 210 52.05 -56.37 3.67
CA THR A 210 51.19 -57.53 3.33
C THR A 210 51.25 -58.53 4.47
#